data_AF-A0A3P6R954-F1
#
_entry.id   AF-A0A3P6R954-F1
#
_cell.length_a   1.000
_cell.length_b   1.000
_cell.length_c   1.000
_cell.angle_alpha   90.00
_cell.angle_beta   90.00
_cell.angle_gamma   90.00
#
_symmetry.space_group_name_H-M   'P 1'
#
loop_
_entity.id
_entity.type
_entity.pdbx_description
1 polymer ?
#
loop_
_entity_poly.entity_id
_entity_poly.type
_entity_poly.pdbx_seq_one_letter_code
_entity_poly.pdbx_strand_id
1 'polypeptide(L)'
;PQSFLIDDTHTPLAAIPLPFSCDDSYLSDWPEEFCQNVYRRPKPIPASPSLSTIQFVGYVANPRANTPLARFNVVPYYQDGQEDNEVEDPGPMIIPQFYRKLELRRSRSGRLDDTTILKYNKTDHAPMETITSSSIINPIVLILYHVPALRNLLLSHICEVEHCIACQMGFVFRIISDKTKLKETAACTNLIRSLLVSRGCELMGPVQTTTQNLFSNVVNMINGSMIEGECKALADILESDLTVLSRCIRCGELNASDEKKVVISLNYPEAANERTMSYLLEKALHAKGQREGPCASCNVTTRTDDTRRVQKLAPILLIDTNPSNPKFAEFWDKQLKFSESRPRYRVPEKECTLDGGSRPERPCRYGAECRNRLVDLLQVLSWN
;
A
#
# COMPACT_ATOMS: atom_id res chain seq x y z
N PRO A 1 16.29 -62.44 -36.65
CA PRO A 1 16.10 -60.97 -36.76
C PRO A 1 17.25 -60.35 -37.55
N GLN A 2 16.95 -59.70 -38.67
CA GLN A 2 17.93 -58.86 -39.36
C GLN A 2 18.24 -57.66 -38.45
N SER A 3 19.52 -57.41 -38.19
CA SER A 3 19.98 -56.24 -37.44
C SER A 3 20.69 -55.31 -38.41
N PHE A 4 20.21 -54.08 -38.51
CA PHE A 4 20.86 -53.01 -39.28
C PHE A 4 21.56 -52.05 -38.32
N LEU A 5 22.74 -51.57 -38.70
CA LEU A 5 23.41 -50.50 -37.96
C LEU A 5 22.78 -49.15 -38.32
N ILE A 6 22.88 -48.15 -37.43
CA ILE A 6 22.26 -46.83 -37.64
C ILE A 6 22.89 -46.04 -38.81
N ASP A 7 24.10 -46.43 -39.21
CA ASP A 7 24.88 -45.89 -40.31
C ASP A 7 24.82 -46.74 -41.59
N ASP A 8 23.97 -47.78 -41.63
CA ASP A 8 23.75 -48.57 -42.84
C ASP A 8 23.06 -47.72 -43.93
N THR A 9 23.73 -47.55 -45.05
CA THR A 9 23.25 -46.79 -46.21
C THR A 9 22.65 -47.69 -47.31
N HIS A 10 22.75 -49.02 -47.17
CA HIS A 10 22.23 -49.98 -48.14
C HIS A 10 20.75 -50.32 -47.90
N THR A 11 20.30 -50.29 -46.65
CA THR A 11 18.91 -50.54 -46.29
C THR A 11 18.12 -49.23 -46.28
N PRO A 12 17.08 -49.05 -47.12
CA PRO A 12 16.31 -47.82 -47.13
C PRO A 12 15.48 -47.69 -45.84
N LEU A 13 15.35 -46.48 -45.31
CA LEU A 13 14.55 -46.20 -44.10
C LEU A 13 13.07 -46.63 -44.25
N ALA A 14 12.56 -46.69 -45.48
CA ALA A 14 11.21 -47.14 -45.81
C ALA A 14 11.04 -48.68 -45.90
N ALA A 15 12.08 -49.47 -45.59
CA ALA A 15 12.03 -50.93 -45.70
C ALA A 15 10.98 -51.59 -44.79
N ILE A 16 10.60 -50.92 -43.70
CA ILE A 16 9.57 -51.38 -42.77
C ILE A 16 8.39 -50.41 -42.87
N PRO A 17 7.26 -50.81 -43.48
CA PRO A 17 6.11 -49.93 -43.63
C PRO A 17 5.43 -49.68 -42.29
N LEU A 18 4.85 -48.48 -42.13
CA LEU A 18 3.98 -48.19 -41.00
C LEU A 18 2.67 -48.98 -41.12
N PRO A 19 2.12 -49.48 -40.00
CA PRO A 19 0.79 -50.08 -39.99
C PRO A 19 -0.28 -49.03 -40.34
N PHE A 20 -1.38 -49.46 -40.97
CA PHE A 20 -2.51 -48.59 -41.26
C PHE A 20 -3.10 -48.03 -39.96
N SER A 21 -3.06 -46.71 -39.80
CA SER A 21 -3.73 -46.02 -38.70
C SER A 21 -5.23 -45.89 -39.00
N CYS A 22 -6.06 -45.93 -37.95
CA CYS A 22 -7.49 -45.65 -38.08
C CYS A 22 -7.79 -44.14 -38.21
N ASP A 23 -6.83 -43.31 -37.83
CA ASP A 23 -6.90 -41.85 -37.83
C ASP A 23 -5.81 -41.29 -38.76
N ASP A 24 -6.11 -40.20 -39.47
CA ASP A 24 -5.21 -39.53 -40.43
C ASP A 24 -4.16 -38.59 -39.76
N SER A 25 -3.87 -38.79 -38.47
CA SER A 25 -2.88 -38.01 -37.71
C SER A 25 -1.74 -38.89 -37.20
N TYR A 26 -0.50 -38.58 -37.55
CA TYR A 26 0.70 -39.27 -37.10
C TYR A 26 1.46 -38.47 -36.04
N LEU A 27 2.26 -39.15 -35.20
CA LEU A 27 3.17 -38.48 -34.25
C LEU A 27 4.25 -37.64 -34.95
N SER A 28 4.55 -37.95 -36.21
CA SER A 28 5.47 -37.18 -37.05
C SER A 28 4.85 -35.91 -37.64
N ASP A 29 3.53 -35.72 -37.51
CA ASP A 29 2.86 -34.54 -38.03
C ASP A 29 3.24 -33.35 -37.14
N TRP A 30 4.02 -32.45 -37.71
CA TRP A 30 4.47 -31.26 -37.03
C TRP A 30 3.41 -30.16 -37.23
N PRO A 31 2.95 -29.50 -36.16
CA PRO A 31 1.97 -28.43 -36.26
C PRO A 31 2.38 -27.36 -37.27
N GLU A 32 1.43 -26.86 -38.07
CA GLU A 32 1.70 -25.90 -39.15
C GLU A 32 2.42 -24.65 -38.64
N GLU A 33 2.15 -24.25 -37.39
CA GLU A 33 2.77 -23.11 -36.72
C GLU A 33 4.28 -23.29 -36.55
N PHE A 34 4.74 -24.52 -36.40
CA PHE A 34 6.15 -24.84 -36.20
C PHE A 34 6.88 -25.25 -37.49
N CYS A 35 6.16 -25.38 -38.61
CA CYS A 35 6.73 -25.58 -39.94
C CYS A 35 7.00 -24.25 -40.67
N GLN A 36 6.69 -23.11 -40.05
CA GLN A 36 6.91 -21.80 -40.65
C GLN A 36 8.40 -21.42 -40.62
N ASN A 37 8.91 -20.94 -41.75
CA ASN A 37 10.27 -20.43 -41.81
C ASN A 37 10.31 -19.02 -41.19
N VAL A 38 10.67 -18.93 -39.91
CA VAL A 38 10.72 -17.67 -39.16
C VAL A 38 12.17 -17.24 -38.96
N TYR A 39 12.48 -16.02 -39.40
CA TYR A 39 13.77 -15.38 -39.10
C TYR A 39 13.75 -14.87 -37.65
N ARG A 40 14.58 -15.46 -36.78
CA ARG A 40 14.77 -14.93 -35.43
C ARG A 40 15.31 -13.51 -35.50
N ARG A 41 14.61 -12.57 -34.85
CA ARG A 41 15.13 -11.21 -34.67
C ARG A 41 16.38 -11.29 -33.78
N PRO A 42 17.50 -10.65 -34.16
CA PRO A 42 18.64 -10.51 -33.27
C PRO A 42 18.18 -9.82 -31.99
N LYS A 43 18.49 -10.39 -30.83
CA LYS A 43 18.20 -9.72 -29.56
C LYS A 43 18.99 -8.41 -29.51
N PRO A 44 18.37 -7.29 -29.08
CA PRO A 44 19.11 -6.07 -28.79
C PRO A 44 20.24 -6.39 -27.81
N ILE A 45 21.44 -5.88 -28.09
CA ILE A 45 22.53 -5.98 -27.12
C ILE A 45 22.16 -5.04 -25.97
N PRO A 46 22.01 -5.54 -24.72
CA PRO A 46 21.69 -4.68 -23.60
C PRO A 46 22.77 -3.60 -23.46
N ALA A 47 22.37 -2.39 -23.08
CA ALA A 47 23.31 -1.29 -22.83
C ALA A 47 24.38 -1.77 -21.83
N SER A 48 25.64 -1.67 -22.27
CA SER A 48 26.78 -2.49 -21.86
C SER A 48 26.93 -2.73 -20.33
N PRO A 49 27.12 -3.99 -19.89
CA PRO A 49 28.00 -4.27 -18.75
C PRO A 49 29.41 -3.84 -19.16
N SER A 50 30.19 -3.23 -18.25
CA SER A 50 31.55 -2.76 -18.51
C SER A 50 32.40 -3.85 -19.21
N LEU A 51 32.65 -3.69 -20.51
CA LEU A 51 33.48 -4.58 -21.32
C LEU A 51 34.94 -4.30 -20.98
N SER A 52 35.65 -5.27 -20.40
CA SER A 52 37.10 -5.19 -20.25
C SER A 52 37.77 -5.92 -21.40
N THR A 53 38.57 -5.21 -22.18
CA THR A 53 39.29 -5.82 -23.31
C THR A 53 40.74 -6.05 -22.90
N ILE A 54 41.22 -7.27 -23.09
CA ILE A 54 42.66 -7.57 -23.03
C ILE A 54 43.04 -8.06 -24.42
N GLN A 55 43.86 -7.28 -25.12
CA GLN A 55 44.23 -7.49 -26.52
C GLN A 55 43.01 -7.55 -27.46
N PHE A 56 42.80 -8.65 -28.17
CA PHE A 56 41.69 -8.85 -29.12
C PHE A 56 40.49 -9.60 -28.50
N VAL A 57 40.55 -9.95 -27.20
CA VAL A 57 39.49 -10.67 -26.49
C VAL A 57 38.77 -9.72 -25.53
N GLY A 58 37.46 -9.59 -25.72
CA GLY A 58 36.57 -8.84 -24.83
C GLY A 58 35.98 -9.75 -23.76
N TYR A 59 36.11 -9.37 -22.49
CA TYR A 59 35.52 -10.04 -21.35
C TYR A 59 34.30 -9.25 -20.87
N VAL A 60 33.17 -9.95 -20.72
CA VAL A 60 31.94 -9.41 -20.16
C VAL A 60 31.61 -10.19 -18.89
N ALA A 61 31.25 -9.48 -17.82
CA ALA A 61 30.81 -10.11 -16.59
C ALA A 61 29.59 -11.00 -16.86
N ASN A 62 29.60 -12.24 -16.35
CA ASN A 62 28.45 -13.13 -16.46
C ASN A 62 27.26 -12.49 -15.73
N PRO A 63 26.15 -12.15 -16.42
CA PRO A 63 25.00 -11.48 -15.79
C PRO A 63 24.33 -12.33 -14.71
N ARG A 64 24.65 -13.63 -14.64
CA ARG A 64 24.11 -14.60 -13.68
C ARG A 64 25.11 -15.05 -12.62
N ALA A 65 26.26 -14.35 -12.47
CA ALA A 65 27.32 -14.72 -11.53
C ALA A 65 26.82 -14.92 -10.09
N ASN A 66 25.78 -14.20 -9.66
CA ASN A 66 25.21 -14.26 -8.32
C ASN A 66 24.04 -15.25 -8.17
N THR A 67 23.74 -16.06 -9.20
CA THR A 67 22.64 -17.03 -9.17
C THR A 67 23.17 -18.48 -9.11
N PRO A 68 22.39 -19.45 -8.61
CA PRO A 68 22.75 -20.87 -8.66
C PRO A 68 23.03 -21.39 -10.08
N LEU A 69 22.56 -20.66 -11.10
CA LEU A 69 22.71 -20.99 -12.51
C LEU A 69 23.97 -20.42 -13.16
N ALA A 70 24.88 -19.82 -12.39
CA ALA A 70 26.10 -19.16 -12.89
C ALA A 70 26.98 -20.05 -13.81
N ARG A 71 26.91 -21.39 -13.66
CA ARG A 71 27.71 -22.37 -14.42
C ARG A 71 26.97 -23.03 -15.58
N PHE A 72 25.71 -22.67 -15.83
CA PHE A 72 24.89 -23.33 -16.85
C PHE A 72 24.63 -22.39 -18.04
N ASN A 73 24.81 -22.91 -19.25
CA ASN A 73 24.51 -22.18 -20.47
C ASN A 73 23.01 -22.29 -20.82
N VAL A 74 22.16 -21.75 -19.94
CA VAL A 74 20.70 -21.78 -20.13
C VAL A 74 20.29 -20.58 -20.96
N VAL A 75 19.73 -20.82 -22.14
CA VAL A 75 19.01 -19.81 -22.91
C VAL A 75 17.52 -20.01 -22.59
N PRO A 76 16.85 -19.04 -21.95
CA PRO A 76 15.40 -19.15 -21.72
C PRO A 76 14.70 -19.26 -23.08
N TYR A 77 13.75 -20.20 -23.19
CA TYR A 77 12.83 -20.22 -24.31
C TYR A 77 11.80 -19.11 -24.05
N TYR A 78 11.87 -18.04 -24.83
CA TYR A 78 10.87 -16.97 -24.81
C TYR A 78 9.74 -17.41 -25.74
N GLN A 79 8.51 -17.43 -25.25
CA GLN A 79 7.34 -17.58 -26.12
C GLN A 79 7.10 -16.22 -26.79
N ASP A 80 7.12 -16.18 -28.12
CA ASP A 80 6.81 -14.97 -28.89
C ASP A 80 5.42 -14.46 -28.48
N GLY A 81 5.35 -13.28 -27.87
CA GLY A 81 4.14 -12.70 -27.26
C GLY A 81 4.29 -12.30 -25.79
N GLN A 82 5.31 -12.81 -25.09
CA GLN A 82 5.87 -12.10 -23.94
C GLN A 82 6.80 -11.02 -24.50
N GLU A 83 6.22 -9.88 -24.88
CA GLU A 83 6.98 -8.64 -24.77
C GLU A 83 7.45 -8.61 -23.31
N ASP A 84 8.76 -8.76 -23.11
CA ASP A 84 9.38 -8.21 -21.92
C ASP A 84 8.87 -6.76 -21.88
N ASN A 85 7.90 -6.49 -21.01
CA ASN A 85 7.92 -5.19 -20.35
C ASN A 85 9.31 -5.19 -19.75
N GLU A 86 10.28 -4.61 -20.47
CA GLU A 86 11.49 -4.13 -19.87
C GLU A 86 11.01 -3.49 -18.58
N VAL A 87 11.41 -4.06 -17.45
CA VAL A 87 11.31 -3.32 -16.19
C VAL A 87 12.31 -2.21 -16.42
N GLU A 88 11.88 -1.17 -17.16
CA GLU A 88 12.47 0.15 -17.12
C GLU A 88 12.64 0.36 -15.63
N ASP A 89 13.90 0.43 -15.19
CA ASP A 89 14.23 0.84 -13.84
C ASP A 89 13.37 2.08 -13.59
N PRO A 90 12.29 1.96 -12.80
CA PRO A 90 11.32 3.04 -12.72
C PRO A 90 12.13 4.13 -12.05
N GLY A 91 12.52 5.14 -12.85
CA GLY A 91 13.38 6.21 -12.41
C GLY A 91 12.92 6.71 -11.04
N PRO A 92 13.82 7.33 -10.25
CA PRO A 92 13.64 7.55 -8.81
C PRO A 92 12.18 7.89 -8.46
N MET A 93 11.55 7.03 -7.64
CA MET A 93 10.12 7.07 -7.31
C MET A 93 9.61 8.50 -7.22
N ILE A 94 8.86 8.94 -8.24
CA ILE A 94 8.41 10.33 -8.33
C ILE A 94 7.21 10.49 -7.38
N ILE A 95 7.48 11.02 -6.18
CA ILE A 95 6.41 11.36 -5.24
C ILE A 95 5.58 12.51 -5.84
N PRO A 96 4.26 12.34 -6.05
CA PRO A 96 3.40 13.40 -6.57
C PRO A 96 3.46 14.66 -5.71
N GLN A 97 3.34 15.85 -6.32
CA GLN A 97 3.54 17.13 -5.63
C GLN A 97 2.67 17.29 -4.37
N PHE A 98 1.45 16.77 -4.40
CA PHE A 98 0.50 16.86 -3.28
C PHE A 98 0.85 15.97 -2.07
N TYR A 99 1.72 14.97 -2.22
CA TYR A 99 2.25 14.16 -1.11
C TYR A 99 3.59 14.69 -0.55
N ARG A 100 4.19 15.69 -1.20
CA ARG A 100 5.46 16.24 -0.75
C ARG A 100 5.27 17.10 0.50
N LYS A 101 6.32 17.15 1.33
CA LYS A 101 6.35 18.01 2.51
C LYS A 101 6.12 19.46 2.10
N LEU A 102 5.12 20.10 2.72
CA LEU A 102 4.82 21.51 2.52
C LEU A 102 5.63 22.38 3.46
N GLU A 103 6.37 23.34 2.91
CA GLU A 103 7.02 24.41 3.66
C GLU A 103 6.20 25.69 3.52
N LEU A 104 5.31 25.90 4.49
CA LEU A 104 4.37 27.02 4.46
C LEU A 104 5.03 28.27 5.05
N ARG A 105 5.00 29.37 4.28
CA ARG A 105 5.44 30.67 4.78
C ARG A 105 4.40 31.24 5.71
N ARG A 106 4.83 31.69 6.89
CA ARG A 106 3.97 32.30 7.91
C ARG A 106 4.10 33.82 7.86
N SER A 107 3.01 34.52 8.17
CA SER A 107 3.03 35.97 8.36
C SER A 107 3.85 36.36 9.60
N ARG A 108 4.12 37.66 9.79
CA ARG A 108 4.77 38.16 11.02
C ARG A 108 4.00 37.83 12.31
N SER A 109 2.68 37.59 12.20
CA SER A 109 1.83 37.17 13.31
C SER A 109 1.93 35.68 13.64
N GLY A 110 2.72 34.90 12.88
CA GLY A 110 2.88 33.45 13.03
C GLY A 110 1.75 32.62 12.42
N ARG A 111 0.62 33.26 12.05
CA ARG A 111 -0.50 32.63 11.33
C ARG A 111 -0.21 32.46 9.85
N LEU A 112 -0.80 31.43 9.27
CA LEU A 112 -0.89 31.25 7.82
C LEU A 112 -1.88 32.27 7.27
N ASP A 113 -1.52 32.90 6.17
CA ASP A 113 -2.36 33.83 5.44
C ASP A 113 -3.43 33.07 4.63
N ASP A 114 -4.62 33.67 4.53
CA ASP A 114 -5.76 33.09 3.83
C ASP A 114 -5.43 32.72 2.38
N THR A 115 -4.59 33.53 1.71
CA THR A 115 -4.11 33.27 0.35
C THR A 115 -3.29 31.98 0.24
N THR A 116 -2.42 31.69 1.21
CA THR A 116 -1.68 30.43 1.27
C THR A 116 -2.60 29.25 1.57
N ILE A 117 -3.57 29.40 2.47
CA ILE A 117 -4.54 28.33 2.79
C ILE A 117 -5.36 27.97 1.55
N LEU A 118 -5.96 28.97 0.89
CA LEU A 118 -6.80 28.79 -0.29
C LEU A 118 -6.04 28.22 -1.50
N LYS A 119 -4.72 28.40 -1.56
CA LYS A 119 -3.87 27.77 -2.57
C LYS A 119 -3.85 26.24 -2.46
N TYR A 120 -3.84 25.70 -1.24
CA TYR A 120 -3.67 24.26 -0.99
C TYR A 120 -4.98 23.56 -0.61
N ASN A 121 -5.92 24.27 0.02
CA ASN A 121 -7.18 23.71 0.46
C ASN A 121 -8.36 24.56 -0.06
N LYS A 122 -9.09 23.98 -1.03
CA LYS A 122 -10.32 24.56 -1.58
C LYS A 122 -11.59 23.93 -1.00
N THR A 123 -11.43 22.96 -0.11
CA THR A 123 -12.55 22.26 0.54
C THR A 123 -13.00 23.04 1.77
N ASP A 124 -14.15 22.67 2.31
CA ASP A 124 -14.65 23.21 3.58
C ASP A 124 -14.05 22.51 4.81
N HIS A 125 -13.07 21.61 4.62
CA HIS A 125 -12.39 20.97 5.76
C HIS A 125 -11.37 21.93 6.37
N ALA A 126 -11.36 22.03 7.71
CA ALA A 126 -10.38 22.86 8.41
C ALA A 126 -8.96 22.31 8.18
N PRO A 127 -8.01 23.12 7.65
CA PRO A 127 -6.62 22.71 7.56
C PRO A 127 -5.99 22.63 8.95
N MET A 128 -5.11 21.65 9.17
CA MET A 128 -4.39 21.51 10.45
C MET A 128 -3.06 22.27 10.41
N GLU A 129 -2.70 22.94 11.51
CA GLU A 129 -1.40 23.58 11.65
C GLU A 129 -0.26 22.56 11.77
N THR A 130 0.87 22.90 11.15
CA THR A 130 2.10 22.12 11.21
C THR A 130 3.05 22.70 12.27
N ILE A 131 3.10 22.04 13.43
CA ILE A 131 3.99 22.32 14.57
C ILE A 131 4.84 21.06 14.85
N THR A 132 5.88 21.15 15.68
CA THR A 132 6.62 19.97 16.17
C THR A 132 5.67 18.87 16.64
N SER A 133 5.92 17.62 16.21
CA SER A 133 5.11 16.42 16.48
C SER A 133 3.72 16.35 15.83
N SER A 134 3.25 17.42 15.19
CA SER A 134 1.95 17.45 14.51
C SER A 134 1.85 16.49 13.31
N SER A 135 2.98 16.15 12.66
CA SER A 135 3.02 15.20 11.55
C SER A 135 2.57 13.79 11.93
N ILE A 136 2.63 13.46 13.22
CA ILE A 136 2.20 12.17 13.79
C ILE A 136 0.80 12.30 14.37
N ILE A 137 0.53 13.40 15.08
CA ILE A 137 -0.72 13.59 15.84
C ILE A 137 -1.89 14.00 14.92
N ASN A 138 -1.66 14.89 13.96
CA ASN A 138 -2.74 15.40 13.10
C ASN A 138 -3.45 14.28 12.31
N PRO A 139 -2.74 13.29 11.70
CA PRO A 139 -3.39 12.16 11.06
C PRO A 139 -4.31 11.38 12.02
N ILE A 140 -3.86 11.12 13.25
CA ILE A 140 -4.64 10.39 14.26
C ILE A 140 -5.91 11.17 14.62
N VAL A 141 -5.77 12.46 14.89
CA VAL A 141 -6.90 13.36 15.20
C VAL A 141 -7.91 13.37 14.06
N LEU A 142 -7.45 13.53 12.82
CA LEU A 142 -8.33 13.61 11.64
C LEU A 142 -9.05 12.27 11.39
N ILE A 143 -8.35 11.14 11.51
CA ILE A 143 -8.97 9.80 11.38
C ILE A 143 -10.10 9.66 12.40
N LEU A 144 -9.85 9.95 13.67
CA LEU A 144 -10.85 9.81 14.73
C LEU A 144 -11.99 10.84 14.59
N TYR A 145 -11.70 12.08 14.17
CA TYR A 145 -12.69 13.13 13.93
C TYR A 145 -13.68 12.76 12.82
N HIS A 146 -13.20 12.11 11.76
CA HIS A 146 -14.03 11.73 10.62
C HIS A 146 -14.86 10.46 10.86
N VAL A 147 -14.71 9.80 12.01
CA VAL A 147 -15.56 8.69 12.45
C VAL A 147 -16.68 9.24 13.34
N PRO A 148 -17.94 9.37 12.85
CA PRO A 148 -18.98 10.12 13.56
C PRO A 148 -19.32 9.56 14.95
N ALA A 149 -19.33 8.23 15.10
CA ALA A 149 -19.64 7.59 16.37
C ALA A 149 -18.60 7.92 17.45
N LEU A 150 -17.30 7.84 17.11
CA LEU A 150 -16.21 8.22 18.00
C LEU A 150 -16.18 9.73 18.26
N ARG A 151 -16.39 10.54 17.23
CA ARG A 151 -16.45 12.00 17.36
C ARG A 151 -17.53 12.42 18.35
N ASN A 152 -18.74 11.89 18.22
CA ASN A 152 -19.85 12.28 19.09
C ASN A 152 -19.61 11.86 20.53
N LEU A 153 -19.08 10.66 20.75
CA LEU A 153 -18.72 10.16 22.08
C LEU A 153 -17.64 11.02 22.74
N LEU A 154 -16.58 11.38 22.01
CA LEU A 154 -15.51 12.22 22.54
C LEU A 154 -15.94 13.67 22.76
N LEU A 155 -16.92 14.17 21.98
CA LEU A 155 -17.51 15.49 22.18
C LEU A 155 -18.45 15.55 23.38
N SER A 156 -19.04 14.43 23.82
CA SER A 156 -19.88 14.38 25.01
C SER A 156 -19.07 14.20 26.30
N HIS A 157 -17.85 13.67 26.21
CA HIS A 157 -17.00 13.43 27.36
C HIS A 157 -16.40 14.74 27.89
N ILE A 158 -16.68 15.02 29.16
CA ILE A 158 -16.02 16.07 29.94
C ILE A 158 -15.84 15.60 31.38
N CYS A 159 -14.64 15.76 31.92
CA CYS A 159 -14.33 15.33 33.28
C CYS A 159 -13.35 16.30 33.96
N GLU A 160 -13.14 16.11 35.26
CA GLU A 160 -12.25 16.94 36.09
C GLU A 160 -10.77 16.50 36.01
N VAL A 161 -10.47 15.41 35.30
CA VAL A 161 -9.12 14.87 35.18
C VAL A 161 -8.27 15.79 34.30
N GLU A 162 -7.25 16.40 34.91
CA GLU A 162 -6.24 17.16 34.18
C GLU A 162 -5.57 16.29 33.09
N HIS A 163 -5.34 16.88 31.92
CA HIS A 163 -4.72 16.19 30.78
C HIS A 163 -5.50 14.96 30.27
N CYS A 164 -6.79 14.80 30.58
CA CYS A 164 -7.62 13.74 30.01
C CYS A 164 -7.59 13.75 28.47
N ILE A 165 -7.05 12.69 27.85
CA ILE A 165 -6.88 12.60 26.41
C ILE A 165 -8.22 12.62 25.66
N ALA A 166 -9.27 12.00 26.23
CA ALA A 166 -10.61 12.07 25.67
C ALA A 166 -11.16 13.50 25.62
N CYS A 167 -11.06 14.26 26.72
CA CYS A 167 -11.45 15.67 26.77
C CYS A 167 -10.64 16.51 25.76
N GLN A 168 -9.31 16.35 25.75
CA GLN A 168 -8.43 17.10 24.84
C GLN A 168 -8.72 16.79 23.38
N MET A 169 -9.06 15.54 23.04
CA MET A 169 -9.50 15.15 21.71
C MET A 169 -10.84 15.83 21.37
N GLY A 170 -11.81 15.82 22.29
CA GLY A 170 -13.09 16.52 22.14
C GLY A 170 -12.93 18.03 21.89
N PHE A 171 -12.02 18.70 22.62
CA PHE A 171 -11.71 20.11 22.40
C PHE A 171 -11.13 20.36 21.01
N VAL A 172 -10.22 19.51 20.54
CA VAL A 172 -9.67 19.62 19.19
C VAL A 172 -10.74 19.37 18.13
N PHE A 173 -11.66 18.41 18.34
CA PHE A 173 -12.78 18.17 17.43
C PHE A 173 -13.72 19.38 17.34
N ARG A 174 -13.97 20.06 18.47
CA ARG A 174 -14.72 21.32 18.47
C ARG A 174 -14.00 22.39 17.66
N ILE A 175 -12.70 22.57 17.88
CA ILE A 175 -11.88 23.52 17.12
C ILE A 175 -11.96 23.23 15.61
N ILE A 176 -11.81 21.97 15.18
CA ILE A 176 -11.91 21.58 13.77
C ILE A 176 -13.29 21.94 13.20
N SER A 177 -14.36 21.61 13.94
CA SER A 177 -15.74 21.89 13.52
C SER A 177 -16.02 23.39 13.38
N ASP A 178 -15.53 24.21 14.31
CA ASP A 178 -15.73 25.66 14.28
C ASP A 178 -14.89 26.32 13.17
N LYS A 179 -13.64 25.89 13.00
CA LYS A 179 -12.69 26.45 12.02
C LYS A 179 -13.06 26.12 10.58
N THR A 180 -13.75 25.02 10.33
CA THR A 180 -14.34 24.69 9.02
C THR A 180 -15.19 25.85 8.46
N LYS A 181 -15.90 26.59 9.32
CA LYS A 181 -16.73 27.72 8.91
C LYS A 181 -15.94 29.01 8.65
N LEU A 182 -14.77 29.13 9.27
CA LEU A 182 -13.95 30.34 9.27
C LEU A 182 -12.80 30.30 8.26
N LYS A 183 -12.58 29.16 7.58
CA LYS A 183 -11.43 28.93 6.68
C LYS A 183 -10.07 29.19 7.34
N GLU A 184 -10.01 28.97 8.65
CA GLU A 184 -8.83 29.13 9.46
C GLU A 184 -8.21 27.77 9.81
N THR A 185 -6.95 27.80 10.25
CA THR A 185 -6.25 26.58 10.66
C THR A 185 -6.66 26.12 12.06
N ALA A 186 -6.78 24.81 12.23
CA ALA A 186 -6.98 24.15 13.51
C ALA A 186 -5.63 23.68 14.09
N ALA A 187 -5.41 23.91 15.37
CA ALA A 187 -4.19 23.49 16.06
C ALA A 187 -4.53 22.59 17.26
N CYS A 188 -3.74 21.54 17.45
CA CYS A 188 -3.92 20.57 18.54
C CYS A 188 -2.92 20.76 19.69
N THR A 189 -2.33 21.95 19.87
CA THR A 189 -1.21 22.20 20.80
C THR A 189 -1.47 21.78 22.25
N ASN A 190 -2.70 21.95 22.75
CA ASN A 190 -3.09 21.49 24.09
C ASN A 190 -3.10 19.95 24.20
N LEU A 191 -3.57 19.26 23.15
CA LEU A 191 -3.52 17.81 23.06
C LEU A 191 -2.06 17.32 22.99
N ILE A 192 -1.21 17.94 22.17
CA ILE A 192 0.22 17.61 22.10
C ILE A 192 0.86 17.73 23.49
N ARG A 193 0.60 18.83 24.21
CA ARG A 193 1.10 19.02 25.58
C ARG A 193 0.60 17.95 26.53
N SER A 194 -0.69 17.59 26.47
CA SER A 194 -1.26 16.57 27.34
C SER A 194 -0.67 15.19 27.05
N LEU A 195 -0.48 14.83 25.77
CA LEU A 195 0.20 13.60 25.36
C LEU A 195 1.65 13.53 25.86
N LEU A 196 2.38 14.64 25.85
CA LEU A 196 3.75 14.70 26.37
C LEU A 196 3.82 14.48 27.89
N VAL A 197 2.77 14.87 28.63
CA VAL A 197 2.66 14.64 30.08
C VAL A 197 2.23 13.20 30.37
N SER A 198 1.39 12.62 29.52
CA SER A 198 0.96 11.22 29.63
C SER A 198 2.14 10.25 29.42
N ARG A 199 2.38 9.37 30.39
CA ARG A 199 3.42 8.33 30.27
C ARG A 199 3.10 7.40 29.10
N GLY A 200 4.14 6.99 28.36
CA GLY A 200 4.01 6.02 27.26
C GLY A 200 3.71 6.62 25.89
N CYS A 201 3.61 7.93 25.75
CA CYS A 201 3.45 8.59 24.45
C CYS A 201 4.79 9.12 23.92
N GLU A 202 5.51 8.31 23.15
CA GLU A 202 6.68 8.78 22.42
C GLU A 202 6.25 9.53 21.17
N LEU A 203 6.68 10.78 21.04
CA LEU A 203 6.41 11.63 19.88
C LEU A 203 7.64 11.81 18.97
N MET A 204 8.75 11.16 19.31
CA MET A 204 10.02 11.21 18.60
C MET A 204 10.38 9.81 18.11
N GLY A 205 10.95 9.72 16.90
CA GLY A 205 11.34 8.44 16.30
C GLY A 205 10.91 8.32 14.83
N PRO A 206 11.06 7.12 14.24
CA PRO A 206 10.60 6.85 12.89
C PRO A 206 9.09 7.06 12.78
N VAL A 207 8.66 7.96 11.87
CA VAL A 207 7.26 8.41 11.75
C VAL A 207 6.27 7.25 11.73
N GLN A 208 6.55 6.19 10.98
CA GLN A 208 5.66 5.04 10.83
C GLN A 208 5.41 4.32 12.16
N THR A 209 6.48 3.86 12.82
CA THR A 209 6.41 3.15 14.10
C THR A 209 5.83 4.04 15.20
N THR A 210 6.29 5.29 15.26
CA THR A 210 5.81 6.25 16.26
C THR A 210 4.31 6.54 16.10
N THR A 211 3.82 6.68 14.85
CA THR A 211 2.37 6.91 14.60
C THR A 211 1.54 5.70 15.01
N GLN A 212 1.96 4.49 14.67
CA GLN A 212 1.26 3.25 15.01
C GLN A 212 1.17 3.03 16.53
N ASN A 213 2.30 3.20 17.24
CA ASN A 213 2.36 3.07 18.69
C ASN A 213 1.51 4.16 19.37
N LEU A 214 1.62 5.40 18.89
CA LEU A 214 0.84 6.51 19.43
C LEU A 214 -0.66 6.30 19.22
N PHE A 215 -1.09 5.81 18.05
CA PHE A 215 -2.49 5.51 17.80
C PHE A 215 -3.04 4.48 18.79
N SER A 216 -2.32 3.37 18.98
CA SER A 216 -2.70 2.32 19.94
C SER A 216 -2.78 2.87 21.37
N ASN A 217 -1.80 3.67 21.79
CA ASN A 217 -1.78 4.28 23.11
C ASN A 217 -2.91 5.29 23.30
N VAL A 218 -3.21 6.10 22.28
CA VAL A 218 -4.34 7.05 22.31
C VAL A 218 -5.66 6.31 22.47
N VAL A 219 -5.89 5.23 21.70
CA VAL A 219 -7.12 4.41 21.83
C VAL A 219 -7.22 3.79 23.24
N ASN A 220 -6.13 3.26 23.78
CA ASN A 220 -6.11 2.70 25.14
C ASN A 220 -6.36 3.75 26.22
N MET A 221 -5.77 4.94 26.11
CA MET A 221 -5.99 6.05 27.05
C MET A 221 -7.42 6.60 26.96
N ILE A 222 -7.99 6.66 25.75
CA ILE A 222 -9.40 6.99 25.57
C ILE A 222 -10.25 5.96 26.31
N ASN A 223 -10.02 4.66 26.09
CA ASN A 223 -10.79 3.61 26.78
C ASN A 223 -10.66 3.69 28.32
N GLY A 224 -9.47 4.01 28.84
CA GLY A 224 -9.24 4.14 30.28
C GLY A 224 -9.74 5.45 30.91
N SER A 225 -10.12 6.45 30.12
CA SER A 225 -10.60 7.76 30.63
C SER A 225 -12.12 7.93 30.55
N MET A 226 -12.82 7.05 29.85
CA MET A 226 -14.28 7.08 29.74
C MET A 226 -14.96 6.76 31.07
N ILE A 227 -16.15 7.34 31.28
CA ILE A 227 -17.03 7.02 32.43
C ILE A 227 -17.84 5.75 32.10
N GLU A 228 -18.35 5.01 33.09
CA GLU A 228 -19.00 3.70 32.93
C GLU A 228 -20.01 3.60 31.76
N GLY A 229 -20.89 4.59 31.58
CA GLY A 229 -21.84 4.62 30.46
C GLY A 229 -21.19 4.82 29.09
N GLU A 230 -20.13 5.62 29.03
CA GLU A 230 -19.35 5.89 27.82
C GLU A 230 -18.43 4.73 27.46
N CYS A 231 -17.86 4.04 28.46
CA CYS A 231 -17.08 2.82 28.28
C CYS A 231 -17.91 1.75 27.56
N LYS A 232 -19.17 1.57 27.98
CA LYS A 232 -20.08 0.63 27.33
C LYS A 232 -20.37 1.04 25.89
N ALA A 233 -20.65 2.31 25.63
CA ALA A 233 -20.87 2.82 24.28
C ALA A 233 -19.63 2.64 23.39
N LEU A 234 -18.43 2.90 23.92
CA LEU A 234 -17.17 2.71 23.22
C LEU A 234 -16.94 1.22 22.88
N ALA A 235 -17.17 0.34 23.85
CA ALA A 235 -17.09 -1.10 23.66
C ALA A 235 -18.05 -1.59 22.57
N ASP A 236 -19.31 -1.13 22.59
CA ASP A 236 -20.30 -1.49 21.57
C ASP A 236 -19.90 -1.03 20.14
N ILE A 237 -19.07 0.00 20.02
CA ILE A 237 -18.59 0.54 18.74
C ILE A 237 -17.31 -0.14 18.24
N LEU A 238 -16.37 -0.46 19.15
CA LEU A 238 -15.01 -0.87 18.80
C LEU A 238 -14.64 -2.31 19.20
N GLU A 239 -15.32 -2.94 20.16
CA GLU A 239 -14.99 -4.29 20.61
C GLU A 239 -15.64 -5.35 19.71
N SER A 240 -14.80 -6.22 19.17
CA SER A 240 -15.21 -7.47 18.54
C SER A 240 -15.11 -8.61 19.55
N ASP A 241 -16.11 -9.48 19.58
CA ASP A 241 -16.15 -10.64 20.45
C ASP A 241 -15.67 -11.88 19.69
N LEU A 242 -14.68 -12.57 20.26
CA LEU A 242 -14.10 -13.79 19.72
C LEU A 242 -14.13 -14.90 20.77
N THR A 243 -14.30 -16.13 20.33
CA THR A 243 -14.06 -17.32 21.15
C THR A 243 -12.71 -17.91 20.80
N VAL A 244 -11.89 -18.13 21.81
CA VAL A 244 -10.60 -18.82 21.71
C VAL A 244 -10.80 -20.26 22.13
N LEU A 245 -10.50 -21.18 21.24
CA LEU A 245 -10.45 -22.61 21.49
C LEU A 245 -9.00 -23.02 21.66
N SER A 246 -8.62 -23.36 22.89
CA SER A 246 -7.27 -23.75 23.29
C SER A 246 -7.20 -25.26 23.48
N ARG A 247 -6.38 -25.92 22.66
CA ARG A 247 -6.12 -27.37 22.73
C ARG A 247 -4.77 -27.65 23.36
N CYS A 248 -4.75 -28.43 24.45
CA CYS A 248 -3.50 -28.92 25.03
C CYS A 248 -2.82 -29.92 24.08
N ILE A 249 -1.56 -29.67 23.70
CA ILE A 249 -0.82 -30.56 22.79
C ILE A 249 -0.51 -31.91 23.46
N ARG A 250 -0.36 -31.92 24.79
CA ARG A 250 -0.02 -33.14 25.55
C ARG A 250 -1.23 -34.06 25.78
N CYS A 251 -2.28 -33.57 26.44
CA CYS A 251 -3.42 -34.41 26.84
C CYS A 251 -4.65 -34.26 25.93
N GLY A 252 -4.64 -33.31 24.98
CA GLY A 252 -5.76 -33.11 24.06
C GLY A 252 -6.95 -32.34 24.63
N GLU A 253 -6.92 -31.94 25.90
CA GLU A 253 -7.98 -31.16 26.54
C GLU A 253 -8.31 -29.89 25.74
N LEU A 254 -9.61 -29.63 25.56
CA LEU A 254 -10.12 -28.47 24.82
C LEU A 254 -10.79 -27.50 25.80
N ASN A 255 -10.26 -26.29 25.87
CA ASN A 255 -10.85 -25.20 26.65
C ASN A 255 -11.38 -24.11 25.70
N ALA A 256 -12.53 -23.55 26.03
CA ALA A 256 -13.08 -22.39 25.36
C ALA A 256 -13.03 -21.18 26.31
N SER A 257 -12.58 -20.04 25.81
CA SER A 257 -12.60 -18.77 26.54
C SER A 257 -13.02 -17.63 25.62
N ASP A 258 -13.66 -16.62 26.18
CA ASP A 258 -14.02 -15.41 25.42
C ASP A 258 -12.86 -14.41 25.42
N GLU A 259 -12.59 -13.82 24.25
CA GLU A 259 -11.58 -12.80 24.00
C GLU A 259 -12.23 -11.61 23.29
N LYS A 260 -12.01 -10.41 23.82
CA LYS A 260 -12.44 -9.17 23.20
C LYS A 260 -11.28 -8.51 22.48
N LYS A 261 -11.49 -8.07 21.24
CA LYS A 261 -10.46 -7.37 20.45
C LYS A 261 -10.97 -6.03 19.93
N VAL A 262 -10.22 -4.99 20.24
CA VAL A 262 -10.42 -3.62 19.73
C VAL A 262 -9.63 -3.38 18.45
N VAL A 263 -8.38 -3.85 18.40
CA VAL A 263 -7.48 -3.68 17.25
C VAL A 263 -7.16 -5.04 16.63
N ILE A 264 -7.29 -5.13 15.30
CA ILE A 264 -6.95 -6.32 14.52
C ILE A 264 -5.64 -6.04 13.82
N SER A 265 -4.57 -6.71 14.25
CA SER A 265 -3.26 -6.61 13.60
C SER A 265 -3.15 -7.63 12.46
N LEU A 266 -2.82 -7.13 11.27
CA LEU A 266 -2.62 -7.96 10.09
C LEU A 266 -1.33 -8.76 10.20
N ASN A 267 -1.35 -9.94 9.59
CA ASN A 267 -0.18 -10.78 9.40
C ASN A 267 -0.08 -11.18 7.93
N TYR A 268 1.14 -11.38 7.44
CA TYR A 268 1.45 -11.57 6.03
C TYR A 268 2.07 -12.96 5.81
N PRO A 269 1.25 -14.05 5.76
CA PRO A 269 1.74 -15.40 5.50
C PRO A 269 2.27 -15.54 4.05
N GLU A 270 3.08 -16.55 3.77
CA GLU A 270 3.65 -16.79 2.42
C GLU A 270 2.61 -16.87 1.31
N ALA A 271 1.47 -17.50 1.59
CA ALA A 271 0.37 -17.61 0.64
C ALA A 271 -0.39 -16.29 0.39
N ALA A 272 -0.02 -15.18 1.05
CA ALA A 272 -0.70 -13.89 0.89
C ALA A 272 -0.37 -13.19 -0.44
N ASN A 273 0.72 -13.56 -1.09
CA ASN A 273 1.25 -12.84 -2.26
C ASN A 273 0.31 -12.82 -3.48
N GLU A 274 -0.62 -13.78 -3.57
CA GLU A 274 -1.62 -13.89 -4.64
C GLU A 274 -3.05 -13.64 -4.14
N ARG A 275 -3.19 -13.11 -2.92
CA ARG A 275 -4.49 -12.98 -2.24
C ARG A 275 -4.83 -11.51 -2.00
N THR A 276 -6.11 -11.24 -1.79
CA THR A 276 -6.62 -9.88 -1.55
C THR A 276 -6.48 -9.49 -0.08
N MET A 277 -6.63 -8.20 0.22
CA MET A 277 -6.70 -7.69 1.60
C MET A 277 -7.76 -8.40 2.47
N SER A 278 -8.90 -8.79 1.89
CA SER A 278 -9.96 -9.54 2.59
C SER A 278 -9.47 -10.87 3.14
N TYR A 279 -8.61 -11.58 2.39
CA TYR A 279 -8.01 -12.83 2.85
C TYR A 279 -7.08 -12.59 4.05
N LEU A 280 -6.27 -11.52 4.02
CA LEU A 280 -5.43 -11.17 5.17
C LEU A 280 -6.26 -10.87 6.41
N LEU A 281 -7.35 -10.12 6.25
CA LEU A 281 -8.24 -9.77 7.35
C LEU A 281 -8.90 -11.02 7.95
N GLU A 282 -9.39 -11.94 7.11
CA GLU A 282 -9.94 -13.22 7.57
C GLU A 282 -8.89 -14.02 8.38
N LYS A 283 -7.65 -14.10 7.88
CA LYS A 283 -6.57 -14.82 8.59
C LYS A 283 -6.14 -14.11 9.87
N ALA A 284 -6.20 -12.79 9.93
CA ALA A 284 -5.92 -12.03 11.15
C ALA A 284 -7.00 -12.26 12.22
N LEU A 285 -8.28 -12.30 11.82
CA LEU A 285 -9.41 -12.59 12.69
C LEU A 285 -9.37 -14.03 13.24
N HIS A 286 -9.00 -14.99 12.39
CA HIS A 286 -8.91 -16.41 12.73
C HIS A 286 -7.47 -16.86 13.06
N ALA A 287 -6.63 -15.94 13.52
CA ALA A 287 -5.22 -16.20 13.75
C ALA A 287 -5.02 -17.37 14.73
N LYS A 288 -4.27 -18.38 14.27
CA LYS A 288 -3.80 -19.48 15.10
C LYS A 288 -2.67 -18.99 15.99
N GLY A 289 -2.70 -19.36 17.25
CA GLY A 289 -1.66 -19.03 18.23
C GLY A 289 -1.10 -20.28 18.88
N GLN A 290 0.09 -20.16 19.44
CA GLN A 290 0.63 -21.13 20.39
C GLN A 290 1.07 -20.37 21.63
N ARG A 291 0.72 -20.89 22.79
CA ARG A 291 1.11 -20.33 24.07
C ARG A 291 1.55 -21.45 25.01
N GLU A 292 2.55 -21.17 25.83
CA GLU A 292 3.06 -22.08 26.85
C GLU A 292 2.44 -21.71 28.20
N GLY A 293 1.94 -22.71 28.92
CA GLY A 293 1.31 -22.49 30.22
C GLY A 293 0.93 -23.79 30.92
N PRO A 294 0.55 -23.72 32.20
CA PRO A 294 0.06 -24.87 32.94
C PRO A 294 -1.29 -25.33 32.38
N CYS A 295 -1.41 -26.62 32.05
CA CYS A 295 -2.70 -27.21 31.68
C CYS A 295 -3.45 -27.66 32.94
N ALA A 296 -4.69 -27.20 33.14
CA ALA A 296 -5.49 -27.56 34.31
C ALA A 296 -5.88 -29.06 34.38
N SER A 297 -5.93 -29.75 33.23
CA SER A 297 -6.33 -31.16 33.13
C SER A 297 -5.15 -32.10 33.44
N CYS A 298 -3.97 -31.86 32.86
CA CYS A 298 -2.79 -32.71 33.11
C CYS A 298 -1.81 -32.14 34.15
N ASN A 299 -2.05 -30.94 34.68
CA ASN A 299 -1.20 -30.21 35.64
C ASN A 299 0.27 -30.08 35.22
N VAL A 300 0.55 -30.18 33.92
CA VAL A 300 1.90 -29.97 33.38
C VAL A 300 1.94 -28.73 32.51
N THR A 301 3.00 -27.94 32.68
CA THR A 301 3.33 -26.83 31.79
C THR A 301 3.67 -27.38 30.41
N THR A 302 2.86 -27.02 29.43
CA THR A 302 3.01 -27.48 28.06
C THR A 302 2.49 -26.44 27.07
N ARG A 303 2.64 -26.72 25.78
CA ARG A 303 2.12 -25.89 24.72
C ARG A 303 0.62 -26.15 24.51
N THR A 304 -0.10 -25.07 24.27
CA THR A 304 -1.51 -25.07 23.90
C THR A 304 -1.66 -24.40 22.54
N ASP A 305 -2.37 -25.06 21.63
CA ASP A 305 -2.72 -24.55 20.31
C ASP A 305 -4.04 -23.78 20.41
N ASP A 306 -4.00 -22.49 20.10
CA ASP A 306 -5.16 -21.61 20.13
C ASP A 306 -5.71 -21.41 18.71
N THR A 307 -7.02 -21.56 18.58
CA THR A 307 -7.75 -21.17 17.37
C THR A 307 -8.84 -20.18 17.74
N ARG A 308 -8.97 -19.10 16.96
CA ARG A 308 -9.93 -18.02 17.22
C ARG A 308 -11.11 -18.09 16.28
N ARG A 309 -12.31 -17.87 16.81
CA ARG A 309 -13.55 -17.77 16.04
C ARG A 309 -14.25 -16.46 16.39
N VAL A 310 -14.58 -15.68 15.37
CA VAL A 310 -15.33 -14.44 15.54
C VAL A 310 -16.78 -14.79 15.88
N GLN A 311 -17.30 -14.23 16.97
CA GLN A 311 -18.71 -14.32 17.34
C GLN A 311 -19.46 -13.06 16.87
N LYS A 312 -18.87 -11.89 17.11
CA LYS A 312 -19.43 -10.60 16.74
C LYS A 312 -18.30 -9.67 16.29
N LEU A 313 -18.48 -8.99 15.16
CA LEU A 313 -17.59 -7.92 14.73
C LEU A 313 -18.09 -6.58 15.25
N ALA A 314 -17.16 -5.74 15.66
CA ALA A 314 -17.44 -4.34 15.97
C ALA A 314 -17.96 -3.61 14.72
N PRO A 315 -18.90 -2.65 14.86
CA PRO A 315 -19.30 -1.78 13.76
C PRO A 315 -18.13 -1.02 13.13
N ILE A 316 -17.09 -0.73 13.90
CA ILE A 316 -15.89 -0.03 13.44
C ILE A 316 -14.67 -0.90 13.74
N LEU A 317 -13.98 -1.32 12.68
CA LEU A 317 -12.77 -2.14 12.79
C LEU A 317 -11.53 -1.26 12.73
N LEU A 318 -10.74 -1.27 13.80
CA LEU A 318 -9.41 -0.68 13.80
C LEU A 318 -8.40 -1.73 13.33
N ILE A 319 -7.85 -1.51 12.14
CA ILE A 319 -6.92 -2.44 11.51
C ILE A 319 -5.51 -1.87 11.62
N ASP A 320 -4.68 -2.58 12.36
CA ASP A 320 -3.24 -2.35 12.37
C ASP A 320 -2.60 -3.11 11.21
N THR A 321 -1.99 -2.39 10.27
CA THR A 321 -1.36 -3.01 9.11
C THR A 321 -0.02 -3.65 9.43
N ASN A 322 0.51 -3.53 10.65
CA ASN A 322 1.76 -4.15 11.08
C ASN A 322 2.93 -3.92 10.10
N PRO A 323 3.37 -2.67 9.92
CA PRO A 323 4.42 -2.30 8.98
C PRO A 323 5.80 -2.89 9.31
N SER A 324 6.01 -3.33 10.55
CA SER A 324 7.25 -3.97 10.98
C SER A 324 7.43 -5.36 10.38
N ASN A 325 6.37 -5.97 9.82
CA ASN A 325 6.48 -7.26 9.17
C ASN A 325 7.29 -7.14 7.86
N PRO A 326 8.32 -7.98 7.62
CA PRO A 326 9.15 -7.88 6.42
C PRO A 326 8.38 -8.02 5.10
N LYS A 327 7.22 -8.69 5.10
CA LYS A 327 6.37 -8.88 3.92
C LYS A 327 5.34 -7.78 3.71
N PHE A 328 5.25 -6.82 4.63
CA PHE A 328 4.32 -5.69 4.55
C PHE A 328 4.47 -4.95 3.22
N ALA A 329 5.68 -4.48 2.91
CA ALA A 329 5.94 -3.65 1.73
C ALA A 329 5.68 -4.42 0.43
N GLU A 330 6.13 -5.67 0.34
CA GLU A 330 5.94 -6.53 -0.83
C GLU A 330 4.45 -6.77 -1.12
N PHE A 331 3.65 -7.06 -0.08
CA PHE A 331 2.22 -7.30 -0.23
C PHE A 331 1.50 -6.05 -0.78
N TRP A 332 1.72 -4.89 -0.16
CA TRP A 332 1.02 -3.66 -0.55
C TRP A 332 1.44 -3.13 -1.91
N ASP A 333 2.72 -3.27 -2.29
CA ASP A 333 3.20 -2.95 -3.65
C ASP A 333 2.50 -3.81 -4.71
N LYS A 334 2.35 -5.11 -4.46
CA LYS A 334 1.61 -6.01 -5.34
C LYS A 334 0.11 -5.69 -5.42
N GLN A 335 -0.53 -5.40 -4.28
CA GLN A 335 -1.94 -5.00 -4.27
C GLN A 335 -2.16 -3.72 -5.07
N LEU A 336 -1.27 -2.75 -4.96
CA LEU A 336 -1.34 -1.50 -5.71
C LEU A 336 -1.26 -1.78 -7.21
N LYS A 337 -0.27 -2.56 -7.66
CA LYS A 337 -0.15 -2.99 -9.07
C LYS A 337 -1.39 -3.73 -9.57
N PHE A 338 -1.99 -4.60 -8.76
CA PHE A 338 -3.25 -5.28 -9.10
C PHE A 338 -4.44 -4.32 -9.22
N SER A 339 -4.48 -3.29 -8.38
CA SER A 339 -5.53 -2.25 -8.44
C SER A 339 -5.35 -1.31 -9.65
N GLU A 340 -4.11 -0.97 -10.00
CA GLU A 340 -3.77 -0.06 -11.11
C GLU A 340 -3.81 -0.73 -12.50
N SER A 341 -3.72 -2.06 -12.54
CA SER A 341 -3.86 -2.88 -13.77
C SER A 341 -5.32 -3.15 -14.15
N ARG A 342 -6.29 -2.84 -13.29
CA ARG A 342 -7.70 -2.69 -13.73
C ARG A 342 -7.79 -1.47 -14.64
N PRO A 343 -8.53 -1.54 -15.77
CA PRO A 343 -8.47 -0.52 -16.82
C PRO A 343 -8.67 0.88 -16.24
N ARG A 344 -7.66 1.72 -16.44
CA ARG A 344 -7.52 3.02 -15.78
C ARG A 344 -8.74 3.90 -16.06
N TYR A 345 -9.17 4.58 -15.01
CA TYR A 345 -9.74 5.92 -15.11
C TYR A 345 -9.00 6.70 -16.20
N ARG A 346 -9.72 7.09 -17.28
CA ARG A 346 -9.15 7.97 -18.30
C ARG A 346 -8.73 9.25 -17.58
N VAL A 347 -7.44 9.58 -17.66
CA VAL A 347 -6.95 10.93 -17.35
C VAL A 347 -7.85 11.89 -18.15
N PRO A 348 -8.62 12.78 -17.52
CA PRO A 348 -9.34 13.80 -18.25
C PRO A 348 -8.29 14.54 -19.09
N GLU A 349 -8.56 14.77 -20.38
CA GLU A 349 -7.62 15.39 -21.33
C GLU A 349 -7.16 16.82 -20.93
N LYS A 350 -7.62 17.31 -19.77
CA LYS A 350 -7.17 18.54 -19.14
C LYS A 350 -6.76 18.22 -17.70
N GLU A 351 -5.47 18.33 -17.43
CA GLU A 351 -5.02 18.64 -16.08
C GLU A 351 -5.85 19.80 -15.56
N CYS A 352 -6.35 19.72 -14.34
CA CYS A 352 -6.99 20.87 -13.68
C CYS A 352 -5.91 21.93 -13.41
N THR A 353 -5.51 22.68 -14.43
CA THR A 353 -4.89 23.98 -14.25
C THR A 353 -5.92 24.85 -13.56
N LEU A 354 -5.52 25.41 -12.42
CA LEU A 354 -6.15 26.59 -11.88
C LEU A 354 -5.90 27.72 -12.88
N ASP A 355 -6.78 27.87 -13.86
CA ASP A 355 -6.73 28.98 -14.81
C ASP A 355 -7.01 30.28 -14.05
N GLY A 356 -5.93 30.96 -13.68
CA GLY A 356 -5.94 32.38 -13.43
C GLY A 356 -6.20 33.11 -14.75
N GLY A 357 -7.44 33.55 -14.96
CA GLY A 357 -7.74 34.82 -15.62
C GLY A 357 -7.18 35.13 -17.02
N SER A 358 -6.84 34.16 -17.86
CA SER A 358 -6.58 34.42 -19.29
C SER A 358 -7.79 34.04 -20.14
N ARG A 359 -8.33 35.01 -20.88
CA ARG A 359 -9.41 34.75 -21.85
C ARG A 359 -8.90 33.75 -22.90
N PRO A 360 -9.72 32.78 -23.35
CA PRO A 360 -9.30 31.84 -24.37
C PRO A 360 -9.01 32.60 -25.66
N GLU A 361 -7.75 32.56 -26.11
CA GLU A 361 -7.35 33.06 -27.43
C GLU A 361 -8.16 32.31 -28.49
N ARG A 362 -8.96 33.05 -29.27
CA ARG A 362 -9.65 32.46 -30.41
C ARG A 362 -8.59 32.01 -31.42
N PRO A 363 -8.61 30.74 -31.88
CA PRO A 363 -7.64 30.29 -32.86
C PRO A 363 -7.78 31.11 -34.15
N CYS A 364 -6.66 31.60 -34.67
CA CYS A 364 -6.59 32.32 -35.93
C CYS A 364 -7.19 31.44 -37.05
N ARG A 365 -8.08 32.01 -37.87
CA ARG A 365 -8.80 31.31 -38.94
C ARG A 365 -7.89 30.59 -39.94
N TYR A 366 -6.62 30.98 -40.04
CA TYR A 366 -5.65 30.42 -40.98
C TYR A 366 -4.70 29.38 -40.38
N GLY A 367 -4.91 28.94 -39.12
CA GLY A 367 -4.12 27.88 -38.51
C GLY A 367 -2.62 28.19 -38.37
N ALA A 368 -1.79 27.14 -38.39
CA ALA A 368 -0.35 27.22 -38.12
C ALA A 368 0.48 27.94 -39.21
N GLU A 369 -0.12 28.27 -40.36
CA GLU A 369 0.53 28.92 -41.52
C GLU A 369 0.48 30.46 -41.45
N CYS A 370 0.05 31.04 -40.31
CA CYS A 370 -0.09 32.49 -40.18
C CYS A 370 1.29 33.19 -40.17
N ARG A 371 1.62 33.91 -41.26
CA ARG A 371 2.93 34.57 -41.47
C ARG A 371 3.24 35.76 -40.56
N ASN A 372 2.31 36.23 -39.73
CA ASN A 372 2.56 37.30 -38.76
C ASN A 372 2.64 36.74 -37.34
N ARG A 373 3.78 36.13 -37.02
CA ARG A 373 4.20 35.87 -35.64
C ARG A 373 5.46 36.68 -35.36
N LEU A 374 5.28 37.95 -35.00
CA LEU A 374 6.13 38.76 -34.13
C LEU A 374 5.86 40.24 -34.43
N VAL A 375 5.26 40.95 -33.47
CA VAL A 375 5.81 42.21 -32.96
C VAL A 375 5.40 42.30 -31.48
N ASP A 376 6.41 42.22 -30.62
CA ASP A 376 6.35 42.64 -29.22
C ASP A 376 6.20 44.17 -29.11
N LEU A 377 5.65 44.60 -27.98
CA LEU A 377 5.92 45.88 -27.32
C LEU A 377 5.33 47.19 -27.90
N LEU A 378 4.73 47.92 -26.95
CA LEU A 378 4.59 49.38 -26.79
C LEU A 378 3.29 50.09 -27.22
N GLN A 379 2.89 50.97 -26.28
CA GLN A 379 2.01 52.15 -26.35
C GLN A 379 0.49 51.89 -26.35
N VAL A 380 -0.26 52.25 -25.29
CA VAL A 380 -0.59 53.58 -24.73
C VAL A 380 -1.54 54.36 -25.66
N LEU A 381 -2.64 54.87 -25.07
CA LEU A 381 -3.67 55.78 -25.63
C LEU A 381 -4.72 55.07 -26.51
N SER A 382 -6.01 55.39 -26.54
CA SER A 382 -6.87 56.39 -25.90
C SER A 382 -8.30 56.07 -26.36
N TRP A 383 -9.29 56.28 -25.47
CA TRP A 383 -10.61 56.86 -25.77
C TRP A 383 -11.49 56.21 -26.85
N ASN A 384 -12.57 55.57 -26.42
CA ASN A 384 -13.92 56.14 -26.43
C ASN A 384 -14.78 55.52 -25.34
#